data_AF-A0A0S8DPI7-F1
#
_entry.id   AF-A0A0S8DPI7-F1
#
_cell.length_a   1.000
_cell.length_b   1.000
_cell.length_c   1.000
_cell.angle_alpha   90.00
_cell.angle_beta   90.00
_cell.angle_gamma   90.00
#
_symmetry.space_group_name_H-M   'P 1'
#
loop_
_entity.id
_entity.type
_entity.pdbx_description
1 polymer ?
#
loop_
_entity_poly.entity_id
_entity_poly.type
_entity_poly.pdbx_seq_one_letter_code
_entity_poly.pdbx_strand_id
1 'polypeptide(L)'
;MQKLVGRWLRTDSPYEIEIREVGPDGTLRAGYYNPRPINVAVAKVEDKDGTLCVFVELHDAGYPGSNYTLNYNPQNDALEGTYFQATLKQNFDVAFVRIPAER
;
A
#
# COMPACT_ATOMS: atom_id res chain seq x y z
N MET A 1 2.67 4.53 13.59
CA MET A 1 2.16 3.38 12.81
C MET A 1 0.64 3.30 12.73
N GLN A 2 -0.12 3.45 13.83
CA GLN A 2 -1.61 3.41 13.78
C GLN A 2 -2.26 4.37 12.77
N LYS A 3 -1.59 5.48 12.44
CA LYS A 3 -2.00 6.40 11.36
C LYS A 3 -2.15 5.72 10.00
N LEU A 4 -1.54 4.56 9.77
CA LEU A 4 -1.66 3.83 8.50
C LEU A 4 -3.00 3.11 8.34
N VAL A 5 -3.69 2.81 9.45
CA VAL A 5 -5.00 2.12 9.40
C VAL A 5 -6.00 2.98 8.65
N GLY A 6 -6.66 2.39 7.65
CA GLY A 6 -7.59 3.07 6.76
C GLY A 6 -7.57 2.53 5.34
N ARG A 7 -8.44 3.09 4.50
CA ARG A 7 -8.46 2.87 3.05
C ARG A 7 -7.74 3.99 2.33
N TRP A 8 -6.99 3.62 1.31
CA TRP A 8 -6.11 4.50 0.55
C TRP A 8 -6.41 4.32 -0.94
N LEU A 9 -6.84 5.39 -1.61
CA LEU A 9 -7.18 5.39 -3.03
C LEU A 9 -6.00 5.90 -3.84
N ARG A 10 -5.62 5.16 -4.89
CA ARG A 10 -4.55 5.58 -5.79
C ARG A 10 -4.98 6.85 -6.55
N THR A 11 -4.07 7.79 -6.74
CA THR A 11 -4.42 9.12 -7.30
C THR A 11 -4.70 9.10 -8.81
N ASP A 12 -4.23 8.09 -9.53
CA ASP A 12 -4.31 7.98 -11.00
C ASP A 12 -5.25 6.86 -11.49
N SER A 13 -5.83 6.07 -10.58
CA SER A 13 -6.59 4.86 -10.88
C SER A 13 -7.50 4.49 -9.70
N PRO A 14 -8.61 3.76 -9.91
CA PRO A 14 -9.54 3.42 -8.84
C PRO A 14 -9.04 2.26 -7.94
N TYR A 15 -7.72 2.09 -7.83
CA TYR A 15 -7.12 0.99 -7.06
C TYR A 15 -6.98 1.40 -5.61
N GLU A 16 -7.18 0.44 -4.72
CA GLU A 16 -7.16 0.72 -3.29
C GLU A 16 -6.23 -0.21 -2.52
N ILE A 17 -5.58 0.35 -1.50
CA ILE A 17 -4.97 -0.39 -0.42
C ILE A 17 -5.83 -0.18 0.83
N GLU A 18 -6.24 -1.25 1.48
CA GLU A 18 -6.88 -1.21 2.79
C GLU A 18 -5.90 -1.75 3.82
N ILE A 19 -5.56 -0.94 4.83
CA ILE A 19 -4.77 -1.38 6.00
C ILE A 19 -5.73 -1.47 7.17
N ARG A 20 -6.01 -2.68 7.63
CA ARG A 20 -6.97 -2.93 8.72
C ARG A 20 -6.33 -2.86 10.09
N GLU A 21 -5.07 -3.26 10.18
CA GLU A 21 -4.35 -3.38 11.45
C GLU A 21 -2.84 -3.31 11.21
N VAL A 22 -2.12 -2.78 12.20
CA VAL A 22 -0.66 -2.87 12.30
C VAL A 22 -0.31 -3.74 13.51
N GLY A 23 0.33 -4.87 13.26
CA GLY A 23 0.87 -5.76 14.29
C GLY A 23 2.06 -5.16 15.04
N PRO A 24 2.39 -5.69 16.23
CA PRO A 24 3.48 -5.17 17.07
C PRO A 24 4.87 -5.33 16.45
N ASP A 25 5.02 -6.23 15.47
CA ASP A 25 6.24 -6.51 14.71
C ASP A 25 6.33 -5.73 13.38
N GLY A 26 5.35 -4.87 13.10
CA GLY A 26 5.26 -4.14 11.84
C GLY A 26 4.56 -4.92 10.71
N THR A 27 4.09 -6.14 10.95
CA THR A 27 3.24 -6.86 9.99
C THR A 27 1.91 -6.12 9.79
N LEU A 28 1.45 -5.98 8.55
CA LEU A 28 0.18 -5.34 8.23
C LEU A 28 -0.87 -6.36 7.85
N ARG A 29 -2.09 -6.20 8.39
CA ARG A 29 -3.27 -6.86 7.82
C ARG A 29 -3.83 -6.00 6.70
N ALA A 30 -3.37 -6.25 5.48
CA ALA A 30 -3.72 -5.45 4.31
C ALA A 30 -4.60 -6.19 3.28
N GLY A 31 -5.36 -5.43 2.50
CA GLY A 31 -6.03 -5.87 1.29
C GLY A 31 -5.71 -4.94 0.12
N TYR A 32 -5.74 -5.45 -1.11
CA TYR A 32 -5.56 -4.68 -2.33
C TYR A 32 -6.67 -4.96 -3.32
N TYR A 33 -7.19 -3.93 -3.98
CA TYR A 33 -8.34 -4.02 -4.88
C TYR A 33 -8.07 -3.38 -6.24
N ASN A 34 -8.30 -4.14 -7.32
CA ASN A 34 -8.28 -3.67 -8.70
C ASN A 34 -9.30 -4.42 -9.56
N PRO A 35 -10.52 -3.88 -9.71
CA PRO A 35 -11.44 -3.56 -8.62
C PRO A 35 -11.84 -4.79 -7.79
N ARG A 36 -11.51 -6.01 -8.25
CA ARG A 36 -11.62 -7.25 -7.45
C ARG A 36 -10.44 -7.36 -6.48
N PRO A 37 -10.58 -8.09 -5.37
CA PRO A 37 -9.46 -8.35 -4.49
C PRO A 37 -8.35 -9.13 -5.23
N ILE A 38 -7.11 -8.72 -4.99
CA ILE A 38 -5.91 -9.46 -5.39
C ILE A 38 -5.19 -9.89 -4.13
N ASN A 39 -4.72 -11.12 -4.11
CA ASN A 39 -4.07 -11.66 -2.94
C ASN A 39 -2.78 -10.89 -2.58
N VAL A 40 -2.71 -10.44 -1.32
CA VAL A 40 -1.55 -9.79 -0.71
C VAL A 40 -0.72 -10.88 -0.04
N ALA A 41 0.48 -11.15 -0.57
CA ALA A 41 1.37 -12.17 -0.03
C ALA A 41 2.16 -11.65 1.17
N VAL A 42 2.61 -10.40 1.11
CA VAL A 42 3.39 -9.75 2.17
C VAL A 42 2.87 -8.34 2.34
N ALA A 43 2.68 -7.91 3.58
CA ALA A 43 2.48 -6.51 3.89
C ALA A 43 3.15 -6.17 5.22
N LYS A 44 3.99 -5.13 5.23
CA LYS A 44 4.72 -4.69 6.42
C LYS A 44 4.96 -3.19 6.43
N VAL A 45 5.23 -2.65 7.61
CA VAL A 45 5.70 -1.28 7.82
C VAL A 45 7.00 -1.30 8.63
N GLU A 46 7.93 -0.45 8.24
CA GLU A 46 9.14 -0.14 9.01
C GLU A 46 9.16 1.36 9.32
N ASP A 47 9.69 1.76 10.47
CA ASP A 47 10.02 3.15 10.75
C ASP A 47 11.49 3.37 10.40
N LYS A 48 11.75 4.23 9.41
CA LYS A 48 13.09 4.60 8.95
C LYS A 48 13.29 6.07 9.22
N ASP A 49 14.06 6.37 10.27
CA ASP A 49 14.40 7.73 10.68
C ASP A 49 13.18 8.66 10.82
N GLY A 50 12.08 8.14 11.38
CA GLY A 50 10.83 8.87 11.58
C GLY A 50 9.85 8.83 10.40
N THR A 51 10.22 8.15 9.30
CA THR A 51 9.37 7.93 8.13
C THR A 51 8.81 6.51 8.15
N LEU A 52 7.47 6.38 8.06
CA LEU A 52 6.84 5.06 7.96
C LEU A 52 6.91 4.56 6.51
N CYS A 53 7.66 3.49 6.28
CA CYS A 53 7.82 2.83 4.99
C CYS A 53 6.94 1.57 4.92
N VAL A 54 5.90 1.61 4.08
CA VAL A 54 4.99 0.51 3.81
C VAL A 54 5.46 -0.30 2.61
N PHE A 55 5.51 -1.61 2.76
CA PHE A 55 5.74 -2.56 1.68
C PHE A 55 4.53 -3.47 1.52
N VAL A 56 4.06 -3.67 0.28
CA VAL A 56 2.96 -4.58 -0.06
C VAL A 56 3.35 -5.39 -1.30
N GLU A 57 3.36 -6.71 -1.20
CA GLU A 57 3.59 -7.62 -2.34
C GLU A 57 2.28 -8.33 -2.72
N LEU A 58 2.00 -8.36 -4.01
CA LEU A 58 0.84 -8.99 -4.61
C LEU A 58 1.24 -10.31 -5.27
N HIS A 59 0.52 -11.38 -4.94
CA HIS A 59 0.73 -12.69 -5.55
C HIS A 59 -0.59 -13.33 -5.95
N ASP A 60 -0.93 -13.24 -7.23
CA ASP A 60 -2.16 -13.78 -7.81
C ASP A 60 -2.02 -13.96 -9.33
N ALA A 61 -3.05 -14.46 -10.01
CA ALA A 61 -3.09 -14.53 -11.47
C ALA A 61 -2.89 -13.13 -12.10
N GLY A 62 -1.80 -12.96 -12.85
CA GLY A 62 -1.40 -11.66 -13.43
C GLY A 62 -0.54 -10.79 -12.52
N TYR A 63 -0.26 -11.24 -11.29
CA TYR A 63 0.55 -10.54 -10.28
C TYR A 63 1.59 -11.51 -9.70
N PRO A 64 2.70 -11.80 -10.39
CA PRO A 64 3.68 -12.80 -9.94
C PRO A 64 4.71 -12.18 -8.96
N GLY A 65 4.28 -11.36 -8.00
CA GLY A 65 5.16 -10.63 -7.08
C GLY A 65 5.32 -9.13 -7.39
N SER A 66 4.35 -8.52 -8.08
CA SER A 66 4.30 -7.06 -8.21
C SER A 66 4.16 -6.44 -6.82
N ASN A 67 4.84 -5.34 -6.53
CA ASN A 67 4.87 -4.79 -5.18
C ASN A 67 4.86 -3.26 -5.15
N TYR A 68 4.48 -2.74 -3.98
CA TYR A 68 4.49 -1.33 -3.65
C TYR A 68 5.51 -1.08 -2.54
N THR A 69 6.31 -0.03 -2.71
CA THR A 69 7.17 0.52 -1.65
C THR A 69 6.80 1.99 -1.48
N LEU A 70 6.16 2.32 -0.36
CA LEU A 70 5.49 3.60 -0.13
C LEU A 70 5.96 4.24 1.18
N ASN A 71 6.15 5.54 1.19
CA ASN A 71 6.43 6.33 2.39
C ASN A 71 5.17 7.09 2.79
N TYR A 72 4.86 7.09 4.08
CA TYR A 72 3.76 7.90 4.58
C TYR A 72 4.17 9.37 4.69
N ASN A 73 3.44 10.22 3.99
CA ASN A 73 3.54 11.67 4.06
C ASN A 73 2.43 12.21 4.98
N PRO A 74 2.75 12.64 6.22
CA PRO A 74 1.76 13.15 7.17
C PRO A 74 1.21 14.53 6.81
N GLN A 75 1.87 15.31 5.95
CA GLN A 75 1.39 16.65 5.55
C GLN A 75 0.19 16.55 4.60
N ASN A 76 0.23 15.56 3.70
CA ASN A 76 -0.79 15.34 2.68
C ASN A 76 -1.74 14.17 3.02
N ASP A 77 -1.47 13.46 4.11
CA ASP A 77 -2.13 12.20 4.48
C ASP A 77 -2.16 11.22 3.30
N ALA A 78 -0.96 10.94 2.78
CA ALA A 78 -0.74 10.16 1.56
C ALA A 78 0.33 9.08 1.75
N LEU A 79 0.26 8.03 0.94
CA LEU A 79 1.31 7.02 0.75
C LEU A 79 1.94 7.24 -0.63
N GLU A 80 3.20 7.65 -0.66
CA GLU A 80 3.90 8.06 -1.88
C GLU A 80 5.11 7.15 -2.13
N GLY A 81 5.31 6.68 -3.35
CA GLY A 81 6.46 5.85 -3.67
C GLY A 81 6.34 5.15 -5.00
N THR A 82 6.79 3.89 -5.07
CA THR A 82 6.89 3.15 -6.32
C THR A 82 6.03 1.90 -6.34
N TYR A 83 5.50 1.60 -7.52
CA TYR A 83 4.92 0.32 -7.90
C TYR A 83 5.85 -0.41 -8.85
N PHE A 84 6.36 -1.57 -8.43
CA PHE A 84 7.08 -2.50 -9.29
C PHE A 84 6.10 -3.45 -9.98
N GLN A 85 6.04 -3.39 -11.31
CA GLN A 85 5.21 -4.26 -12.13
C GLN A 85 6.05 -5.47 -12.59
N ALA A 86 5.81 -6.64 -11.99
CA ALA A 86 6.70 -7.79 -12.10
C ALA A 86 6.81 -8.39 -13.51
N THR A 87 5.74 -8.29 -14.32
CA THR A 87 5.72 -8.83 -15.69
C THR A 87 6.61 -8.02 -16.64
N LEU A 88 6.52 -6.68 -16.60
CA LEU A 88 7.33 -5.78 -17.42
C LEU A 88 8.68 -5.46 -16.77
N LYS A 89 8.86 -5.77 -15.48
CA LYS A 89 10.04 -5.43 -14.66
C LYS A 89 10.32 -3.92 -14.67
N GLN A 90 9.27 -3.13 -14.49
CA GLN A 90 9.32 -1.67 -14.50
C GLN A 90 8.78 -1.09 -13.20
N ASN A 91 9.30 0.08 -12.83
CA ASN A 91 8.81 0.86 -11.70
C ASN A 91 8.01 2.04 -12.20
N PHE A 92 6.94 2.36 -11.48
CA PHE A 92 6.09 3.52 -11.71
C PHE A 92 5.95 4.30 -10.42
N ASP A 93 6.07 5.62 -10.49
CA ASP A 93 5.76 6.48 -9.35
C ASP A 93 4.25 6.48 -9.13
N VAL A 94 3.84 6.32 -7.88
CA VAL A 94 2.45 6.22 -7.47
C VAL A 94 2.23 6.96 -6.15
N ALA A 95 1.01 7.44 -5.98
CA ALA A 95 0.55 7.98 -4.71
C ALA A 95 -0.84 7.44 -4.39
N PHE A 96 -1.11 7.27 -3.10
CA PHE A 96 -2.43 6.96 -2.58
C PHE A 96 -2.83 8.00 -1.53
N VAL A 97 -4.07 8.46 -1.59
CA VAL A 97 -4.65 9.39 -0.61
C VAL A 97 -5.67 8.68 0.25
N ARG A 98 -5.80 9.08 1.52
CA ARG A 98 -6.78 8.45 2.40
C ARG A 98 -8.21 8.71 1.92
N ILE A 99 -9.00 7.64 1.90
CA ILE A 99 -10.46 7.74 1.77
C ILE A 99 -11.04 8.12 3.14
N PRO A 100 -11.79 9.23 3.26
CA PRO A 100 -12.49 9.56 4.50
C PRO A 100 -13.39 8.41 4.94
N ALA A 101 -13.38 8.08 6.23
CA ALA A 101 -14.39 7.17 6.77
C ALA A 101 -15.78 7.77 6.52
N GLU A 102 -16.68 7.02 5.89
CA GLU A 102 -18.09 7.39 5.83
C GLU A 102 -18.59 7.55 7.28
N ARG A 103 -19.30 8.66 7.55
CA ARG A 103 -19.89 8.94 8.87
C ARG A 103 -21.12 8.10 9.13
#